data_AF-W4K8G1-F1
#
_entry.id   AF-W4K8G1-F1
#
_cell.length_a   1.000
_cell.length_b   1.000
_cell.length_c   1.000
_cell.angle_alpha   90.00
_cell.angle_beta   90.00
_cell.angle_gamma   90.00
#
_symmetry.space_group_name_H-M   'P 1'
#
loop_
_entity.id
_entity.type
_entity.pdbx_description
1 polymer ?
#
loop_
_entity_poly.entity_id
_entity_poly.type
_entity_poly.pdbx_seq_one_letter_code
_entity_poly.pdbx_strand_id
1 'polypeptide(L)' 'RKYKPVALKVRPVLADLPDKFRIVRNIRGDPLADLPTLTPNPPPFKPTGRYTSERHDLINQVHSSDFLWPAE' A
#
# COMPACT_ATOMS: atom_id res chain seq x y z
N ARG A 1 31.69 2.90 38.69
CA ARG A 1 32.08 1.94 37.62
C ARG A 1 32.76 2.71 36.50
N LYS A 2 33.95 2.30 36.04
CA LYS A 2 34.67 2.97 34.94
C LYS A 2 33.99 2.63 33.60
N TYR A 3 33.78 3.63 32.74
CA TYR A 3 33.13 3.43 31.43
C TYR A 3 34.02 2.60 30.50
N LYS A 4 33.43 1.74 29.67
CA LYS A 4 34.19 0.85 28.77
C LYS A 4 34.73 1.66 27.59
N PRO A 5 36.04 1.65 27.32
CA PRO A 5 36.61 2.41 26.22
C PRO A 5 36.06 1.91 24.88
N VAL A 6 35.84 2.84 23.94
CA VAL A 6 35.21 2.56 22.64
C VAL A 6 35.99 1.53 21.81
N ALA A 7 37.31 1.48 21.97
CA ALA A 7 38.19 0.52 21.31
C ALA A 7 37.90 -0.95 21.72
N LEU A 8 37.32 -1.17 22.90
CA LEU A 8 36.93 -2.49 23.41
C LEU A 8 35.44 -2.80 23.17
N LYS A 9 34.79 -2.06 22.27
CA LYS A 9 33.42 -2.29 21.86
C LYS A 9 33.37 -3.40 20.82
N VAL A 10 32.82 -4.55 21.21
CA VAL A 10 32.51 -5.64 20.28
C VAL A 10 31.27 -5.25 19.48
N ARG A 11 31.36 -5.30 18.15
CA ARG A 11 30.21 -5.18 17.25
C ARG A 11 29.70 -6.60 16.97
N PRO A 12 28.42 -6.90 17.19
CA PRO A 12 27.88 -8.20 16.80
C PRO A 12 27.98 -8.36 15.29
N VAL A 13 28.27 -9.58 14.85
CA VAL A 13 28.14 -9.95 13.45
C VAL A 13 26.65 -9.97 13.13
N LEU A 14 26.26 -9.29 12.05
CA LEU A 14 24.88 -9.34 11.58
C LEU A 14 24.60 -10.78 11.15
N ALA A 15 23.68 -11.44 11.85
CA ALA A 15 23.22 -12.77 11.49
C ALA A 15 22.04 -12.66 10.52
N ASP A 16 21.96 -13.59 9.59
CA ASP A 16 20.80 -13.72 8.70
C ASP A 16 19.57 -14.18 9.51
N LEU A 17 18.37 -13.76 9.06
CA LEU A 17 17.12 -14.17 9.68
C LEU A 17 16.96 -15.70 9.52
N PRO A 18 16.89 -16.47 10.63
CA PRO A 18 16.77 -17.92 10.55
C PRO A 18 15.51 -18.35 9.78
N ASP A 19 15.61 -19.40 8.96
CA ASP A 19 14.50 -19.90 8.12
C ASP A 19 13.23 -20.22 8.91
N LYS A 20 13.35 -20.65 10.16
CA LYS A 20 12.21 -20.89 11.06
C LYS A 20 11.34 -19.66 11.34
N PHE A 21 11.88 -18.45 11.10
CA PHE A 21 11.15 -17.18 11.24
C PHE A 21 10.73 -16.60 9.88
N ARG A 22 11.03 -17.27 8.78
CA ARG A 22 10.70 -16.82 7.44
C ARG A 22 9.25 -17.19 7.12
N ILE A 23 8.46 -16.20 6.71
CA ILE A 23 7.09 -16.42 6.26
C ILE A 23 7.15 -17.10 4.88
N VAL A 24 6.71 -18.35 4.80
CA VAL A 24 6.57 -19.09 3.53
C VAL A 24 5.17 -18.85 2.98
N ARG A 25 5.06 -18.13 1.86
CA ARG A 25 3.79 -17.92 1.17
C ARG A 25 3.46 -19.13 0.31
N ASN A 26 2.54 -19.97 0.76
CA ASN A 26 2.01 -21.09 -0.01
C ASN A 26 0.75 -20.65 -0.75
N ILE A 27 0.89 -20.04 -1.92
CA ILE A 27 -0.24 -19.70 -2.78
C ILE A 27 -0.69 -20.98 -3.49
N ARG A 28 -1.92 -21.44 -3.23
CA ARG A 28 -2.53 -22.59 -3.88
C ARG A 28 -3.66 -22.11 -4.79
N GLY A 29 -3.59 -22.46 -6.07
CA GLY A 29 -4.55 -21.98 -7.07
C GLY A 29 -4.35 -20.51 -7.41
N ASP A 30 -5.26 -19.99 -8.24
CA ASP A 30 -5.31 -18.56 -8.58
C ASP A 30 -6.09 -17.81 -7.49
N PRO A 31 -5.45 -16.90 -6.73
CA PRO A 31 -6.14 -16.14 -5.68
C PRO A 31 -7.16 -15.14 -6.24
N LEU A 32 -7.16 -14.88 -7.55
CA LEU A 32 -8.05 -13.92 -8.20
C LEU A 32 -9.21 -14.61 -8.95
N ALA A 33 -9.28 -15.94 -8.96
CA ALA A 33 -10.27 -16.68 -9.76
C ALA A 33 -11.72 -16.32 -9.43
N ASP A 34 -12.02 -16.02 -8.18
CA ASP A 34 -13.36 -15.69 -7.70
C ASP A 34 -13.64 -14.17 -7.67
N LEU A 35 -12.68 -13.34 -8.11
CA LEU A 35 -12.88 -11.89 -8.09
C LEU A 35 -13.84 -11.46 -9.21
N PRO A 36 -14.82 -10.59 -8.90
CA PRO A 36 -15.69 -10.04 -9.92
C PRO A 36 -14.89 -9.11 -10.84
N THR A 37 -15.12 -9.23 -12.15
CA THR A 37 -14.60 -8.28 -13.13
C THR A 37 -15.30 -6.93 -12.95
N LEU A 38 -14.56 -5.89 -12.62
CA LEU A 38 -15.07 -4.53 -12.50
C LEU A 38 -15.06 -3.83 -13.86
N THR A 39 -16.05 -2.98 -14.11
CA THR A 39 -16.05 -2.11 -15.29
C THR A 39 -15.01 -1.01 -15.10
N PRO A 40 -14.20 -0.69 -16.13
CA PRO A 40 -13.19 0.37 -16.03
C PRO A 40 -13.84 1.75 -15.87
N ASN A 41 -15.06 1.93 -16.37
CA ASN A 41 -15.82 3.16 -16.21
C ASN A 41 -16.81 3.04 -15.03
N PRO A 42 -16.67 3.86 -13.98
CA PRO A 42 -17.62 3.89 -12.87
C PRO A 42 -18.96 4.55 -13.28
N PRO A 43 -20.04 4.29 -12.54
CA PRO A 43 -21.32 4.99 -12.75
C PRO A 43 -21.21 6.48 -12.44
N PRO A 44 -22.15 7.31 -12.96
CA PRO A 44 -22.15 8.74 -12.68
C PRO A 44 -22.31 9.02 -11.18
N PHE A 45 -21.63 10.06 -10.70
CA PHE A 45 -21.64 10.47 -9.29
C PHE A 45 -23.07 10.76 -8.78
N LYS A 46 -23.36 10.27 -7.57
CA LYS A 46 -24.57 10.60 -6.81
C LYS A 46 -24.18 10.92 -5.35
N PRO A 47 -24.57 12.08 -4.81
CA PRO A 47 -24.24 12.44 -3.43
C PRO A 47 -24.85 11.42 -2.48
N THR A 48 -24.02 10.80 -1.64
CA THR A 48 -24.44 9.69 -0.77
C THR A 48 -23.92 9.91 0.65
N GLY A 49 -24.84 10.08 1.60
CA GLY A 49 -24.55 10.21 3.02
C GLY A 49 -23.53 11.31 3.34
N ARG A 50 -22.27 10.90 3.60
CA ARG A 50 -21.18 11.80 3.97
C ARG A 50 -20.49 12.46 2.78
N TYR A 51 -20.74 12.01 1.56
CA TYR A 51 -20.12 12.56 0.36
C TYR A 51 -21.11 13.45 -0.40
N THR A 52 -20.97 14.76 -0.15
CA THR A 52 -21.83 15.82 -0.72
C THR A 52 -21.29 16.30 -2.07
N SER A 53 -22.14 16.98 -2.85
CA SER A 53 -21.76 17.60 -4.12
C SER A 53 -20.58 18.57 -3.95
N GLU A 54 -20.61 19.42 -2.93
CA GLU A 54 -19.53 20.39 -2.65
C GLU A 54 -18.16 19.71 -2.49
N ARG A 55 -18.11 18.55 -1.82
CA ARG A 55 -16.87 17.79 -1.64
C ARG A 55 -16.41 17.15 -2.95
N HIS A 56 -17.35 16.65 -3.73
CA HIS A 56 -17.07 16.12 -5.06
C HIS A 56 -16.48 17.19 -5.99
N ASP A 57 -17.08 18.37 -6.01
CA ASP A 57 -16.66 19.46 -6.88
C ASP A 57 -15.28 20.01 -6.49
N LEU A 58 -14.99 20.10 -5.18
CA LEU A 58 -13.66 20.46 -4.69
C LEU A 58 -12.60 19.44 -5.13
N ILE A 59 -12.89 18.15 -4.99
CA ILE A 59 -11.98 17.08 -5.43
C ILE A 59 -11.74 17.17 -6.94
N ASN A 60 -12.79 17.33 -7.74
CA ASN A 60 -12.64 17.49 -9.19
C ASN A 60 -11.86 18.74 -9.58
N GLN A 61 -12.00 19.83 -8.84
CA GLN A 61 -11.22 21.05 -9.07
C GLN A 61 -9.74 20.83 -8.77
N VAL A 62 -9.41 20.17 -7.65
CA VAL A 62 -8.03 19.85 -7.26
C VAL A 62 -7.37 18.88 -8.24
N HIS A 63 -8.14 17.93 -8.78
CA HIS A 63 -7.68 16.93 -9.73
C HIS A 63 -8.07 17.26 -11.19
N SER A 64 -8.20 18.55 -11.50
CA SER A 64 -8.60 19.02 -12.84
C SER A 64 -7.49 18.93 -13.89
N SER A 65 -6.22 18.81 -13.47
CA SER A 65 -5.10 18.44 -14.34
C SER A 65 -5.12 16.93 -14.63
N ASP A 66 -4.34 16.47 -15.62
CA ASP A 66 -4.19 15.07 -16.08
C ASP A 66 -3.78 14.09 -14.97
N PHE A 67 -4.64 13.89 -13.98
CA PHE A 67 -4.46 12.98 -12.87
C PHE A 67 -4.63 11.53 -13.34
N LEU A 68 -5.47 11.32 -14.35
CA LEU A 68 -5.66 10.04 -15.01
C LEU A 68 -4.83 9.98 -16.29
N TRP A 69 -4.22 8.83 -16.53
CA TRP A 69 -3.58 8.52 -17.79
C TRP A 69 -4.65 8.36 -18.88
N PRO A 70 -4.33 8.62 -20.17
CA PRO A 70 -5.23 8.28 -21.25
C PRO A 70 -5.63 6.80 -21.17
N ALA A 71 -6.86 6.51 -21.59
CA ALA A 71 -7.38 5.14 -21.62
C ALA A 71 -6.42 4.23 -22.41
N GLU A 72 -6.08 3.07 -21.83
CA GLU A 72 -5.28 2.02 -22.48
C GLU A 72 -6.01 1.37 -23.66
#